data_AF-A0A5C8ZNC0-F1
#
_entry.id   AF-A0A5C8ZNC0-F1
#
_cell.length_a   1.000
_cell.length_b   1.000
_cell.length_c   1.000
_cell.angle_alpha   90.00
_cell.angle_beta   90.00
_cell.angle_gamma   90.00
#
_symmetry.space_group_name_H-M   'P 1'
#
loop_
_entity.id
_entity.type
_entity.pdbx_description
1 polymer ?
#
loop_
_entity_poly.entity_id
_entity_poly.type
_entity_poly.pdbx_seq_one_letter_code
_entity_poly.pdbx_strand_id
1 'polypeptide(L)'
;MAQAMPQRGSEAPCADSPRNDPPRNSEEMIIVDTFTRLIFGDGGEYDVAELRVIEALREVEPDVATDDLYAMGEYLRALGVAEMVSLVARVQHSGLMFTTPAAPETAPGERAGAC
;
A
#
# COMPACT_ATOMS: atom_id res chain seq x y z
N MET A 1 43.46 -42.26 23.02
CA MET A 1 42.59 -41.80 21.92
C MET A 1 41.64 -40.79 22.57
N ALA A 2 41.99 -39.50 22.65
CA ALA A 2 41.57 -38.42 21.73
C ALA A 2 40.02 -38.43 21.58
N GLN A 3 39.20 -37.42 21.91
CA GLN A 3 39.27 -35.94 21.86
C GLN A 3 38.13 -35.35 22.74
N ALA A 4 38.36 -34.25 23.49
CA ALA A 4 37.85 -32.88 23.27
C ALA A 4 36.38 -32.58 23.69
N MET A 5 36.20 -31.62 24.61
CA MET A 5 34.96 -30.87 24.85
C MET A 5 34.73 -29.85 23.71
N PRO A 6 33.50 -29.32 23.50
CA PRO A 6 33.19 -28.03 24.12
C PRO A 6 31.71 -27.80 24.52
N GLN A 7 31.55 -26.82 25.41
CA GLN A 7 30.29 -26.11 25.68
C GLN A 7 29.86 -25.25 24.48
N ARG A 8 28.56 -25.09 24.27
CA ARG A 8 27.87 -23.90 23.73
C ARG A 8 26.37 -24.21 23.77
N GLY A 9 25.52 -23.46 24.47
CA GLY A 9 25.43 -22.01 24.41
C GLY A 9 24.42 -21.68 23.32
N SER A 10 23.26 -21.20 23.77
CA SER A 10 22.49 -20.19 23.06
C SER A 10 21.65 -20.63 21.86
N GLU A 11 20.50 -19.94 21.81
CA GLU A 11 19.75 -19.63 20.60
C GLU A 11 18.85 -20.76 20.11
N ALA A 12 17.63 -20.76 20.67
CA ALA A 12 16.46 -20.83 19.82
C ALA A 12 16.76 -20.07 18.52
N PRO A 13 16.52 -20.62 17.33
CA PRO A 13 16.54 -19.79 16.15
C PRO A 13 15.46 -18.75 16.41
N CYS A 14 15.89 -17.55 16.79
CA CYS A 14 15.24 -16.32 16.45
C CYS A 14 14.96 -16.50 14.96
N ALA A 15 13.75 -16.94 14.65
CA ALA A 15 13.17 -16.70 13.35
C ALA A 15 13.04 -15.18 13.31
N ASP A 16 14.17 -14.53 13.00
CA ASP A 16 14.24 -13.32 12.22
C ASP A 16 13.56 -13.66 10.89
N SER A 17 12.23 -13.84 10.98
CA SER A 17 11.39 -13.67 9.83
C SER A 17 11.70 -12.24 9.43
N PRO A 18 12.18 -12.01 8.19
CA PRO A 18 12.41 -10.65 7.74
C PRO A 18 11.13 -9.91 8.07
N ARG A 19 11.26 -8.82 8.82
CA ARG A 19 10.18 -7.87 9.03
C ARG A 19 9.64 -7.54 7.65
N ASN A 20 8.62 -8.28 7.24
CA ASN A 20 7.81 -7.94 6.10
C ASN A 20 6.84 -6.91 6.66
N ASP A 21 7.42 -5.77 7.07
CA ASP A 21 6.68 -4.53 7.15
C ASP A 21 6.10 -4.38 5.74
N PRO A 22 4.78 -4.50 5.51
CA PRO A 22 4.22 -4.10 4.24
C PRO A 22 4.68 -2.67 4.01
N PRO A 23 5.17 -2.33 2.80
CA PRO A 23 5.78 -1.04 2.58
C PRO A 23 4.76 0.03 2.98
N ARG A 24 5.16 0.94 3.87
CA ARG A 24 4.38 2.15 4.21
C ARG A 24 4.15 3.07 3.00
N ASN A 25 4.57 2.66 1.81
CA ASN A 25 4.27 3.22 0.48
C ASN A 25 3.25 2.38 -0.30
N SER A 26 2.43 1.56 0.36
CA SER A 26 1.41 0.77 -0.33
C SER A 26 0.40 1.67 -1.07
N GLU A 27 0.07 2.83 -0.49
CA GLU A 27 -0.90 3.78 -1.07
C GLU A 27 -0.34 4.47 -2.32
N GLU A 28 0.89 4.98 -2.26
CA GLU A 28 1.56 5.56 -3.42
C GLU A 28 1.71 4.54 -4.56
N MET A 29 2.09 3.31 -4.22
CA MET A 29 2.25 2.25 -5.20
C MET A 29 0.92 1.89 -5.87
N ILE A 30 -0.19 1.88 -5.13
CA ILE A 30 -1.54 1.67 -5.68
C ILE A 30 -1.94 2.82 -6.61
N ILE A 31 -1.64 4.08 -6.25
CA ILE A 31 -1.95 5.24 -7.11
C ILE A 31 -1.19 5.14 -8.43
N VAL A 32 0.12 4.89 -8.36
CA VAL A 32 0.98 4.80 -9.54
C VAL A 32 0.57 3.62 -10.42
N ASP A 33 0.26 2.46 -9.83
CA ASP A 33 -0.21 1.29 -10.58
C ASP A 33 -1.54 1.56 -11.28
N THR A 34 -2.50 2.15 -10.57
CA THR A 34 -3.80 2.55 -11.14
C THR A 34 -3.62 3.52 -12.31
N PHE A 35 -2.77 4.54 -12.16
CA PHE A 35 -2.48 5.50 -13.23
C PHE A 35 -1.81 4.83 -14.42
N THR A 36 -0.91 3.90 -14.16
CA THR A 36 -0.23 3.11 -15.20
C THR A 36 -1.25 2.27 -15.97
N ARG A 37 -2.18 1.59 -15.29
CA ARG A 37 -3.27 0.83 -15.93
C ARG A 37 -4.20 1.74 -16.75
N LEU A 38 -4.56 2.92 -16.22
CA LEU A 38 -5.36 3.91 -16.96
C LEU A 38 -4.66 4.37 -18.25
N ILE A 39 -3.37 4.70 -18.18
CA ILE A 39 -2.57 5.16 -19.34
C ILE A 39 -2.47 4.08 -20.42
N PHE A 40 -2.30 2.82 -20.02
CA PHE A 40 -2.18 1.71 -20.96
C PHE A 40 -3.53 1.12 -21.39
N GLY A 41 -4.63 1.54 -20.77
CA GLY A 41 -5.95 1.00 -21.05
C GLY A 41 -6.03 -0.50 -20.75
N ASP A 42 -5.37 -0.96 -19.68
CA ASP A 42 -5.44 -2.35 -19.23
C ASP A 42 -6.84 -2.61 -18.67
N GLY A 43 -7.76 -3.00 -19.55
CA GLY A 43 -9.21 -3.10 -19.31
C GLY A 43 -9.64 -4.25 -18.39
N GLY A 44 -8.80 -4.61 -17.42
CA GLY A 44 -9.17 -5.49 -16.33
C GLY A 44 -10.09 -4.79 -15.33
N GLU A 45 -10.67 -5.57 -14.43
CA GLU A 45 -11.43 -5.04 -13.31
C GLU A 45 -10.48 -4.29 -12.36
N TYR A 46 -10.94 -3.15 -11.83
CA TYR A 46 -10.26 -2.38 -10.81
C TYR A 46 -10.70 -2.87 -9.44
N ASP A 47 -9.73 -3.11 -8.55
CA ASP A 47 -9.99 -3.45 -7.16
C ASP A 47 -10.60 -2.25 -6.41
N VAL A 48 -11.19 -2.50 -5.24
CA VAL A 48 -11.77 -1.46 -4.38
C VAL A 48 -10.75 -0.36 -4.09
N ALA A 49 -9.48 -0.74 -3.91
CA ALA A 49 -8.37 0.18 -3.72
C ALA A 49 -8.16 1.13 -4.91
N GLU A 50 -8.18 0.60 -6.12
CA GLU A 50 -7.94 1.35 -7.36
C GLU A 50 -9.16 2.22 -7.71
N LEU A 51 -10.37 1.73 -7.47
CA LEU A 51 -11.60 2.51 -7.60
C LEU A 51 -11.58 3.75 -6.69
N ARG A 52 -11.04 3.63 -5.47
CA ARG A 52 -10.84 4.79 -4.58
C ARG A 52 -9.87 5.81 -5.15
N VAL A 53 -8.81 5.36 -5.84
CA VAL A 53 -7.87 6.25 -6.53
C VAL A 53 -8.58 6.97 -7.68
N ILE A 54 -9.42 6.27 -8.44
CA ILE A 54 -10.20 6.86 -9.54
C ILE A 54 -11.21 7.90 -9.00
N GLU A 55 -11.90 7.59 -7.90
CA GLU A 55 -12.79 8.55 -7.21
C GLU A 55 -12.02 9.79 -6.75
N ALA A 56 -10.89 9.59 -6.05
CA ALA A 56 -10.04 10.68 -5.58
C ALA A 56 -9.50 11.54 -6.74
N LEU A 57 -9.12 10.92 -7.86
CA LEU A 57 -8.70 11.63 -9.06
C LEU A 57 -9.82 12.50 -9.63
N ARG A 58 -11.07 12.03 -9.64
CA ARG A 58 -12.23 12.81 -10.09
C ARG A 58 -12.53 14.01 -9.18
N GLU A 59 -12.31 13.87 -7.88
CA GLU A 59 -12.48 14.97 -6.92
C GLU A 59 -11.38 16.03 -7.07
N VAL A 60 -10.15 15.57 -7.28
CA VAL A 60 -8.99 16.46 -7.46
C VAL A 60 -9.07 17.19 -8.79
N GLU A 61 -9.43 16.48 -9.87
CA GLU A 61 -9.45 17.02 -11.22
C GLU A 61 -10.79 16.71 -11.93
N PRO A 62 -11.82 17.54 -11.71
CA PRO A 62 -13.17 17.30 -12.23
C PRO A 62 -13.27 17.43 -13.76
N ASP A 63 -12.29 18.07 -14.41
CA ASP A 63 -12.21 18.17 -15.87
C ASP A 63 -12.01 16.78 -16.52
N VAL A 64 -11.43 15.85 -15.76
CA VAL A 64 -11.20 14.45 -16.14
C VAL A 64 -12.45 13.58 -15.90
N ALA A 65 -13.49 14.11 -15.23
CA ALA A 65 -14.65 13.36 -14.74
C ALA A 65 -15.71 13.01 -15.81
N THR A 66 -15.33 12.83 -17.07
CA THR A 66 -16.26 12.45 -18.15
C THR A 66 -16.54 10.95 -18.21
N ASP A 67 -16.69 10.29 -17.06
CA ASP A 67 -16.99 8.86 -16.84
C ASP A 67 -16.19 7.78 -17.62
N ASP A 68 -15.33 8.19 -18.55
CA ASP A 68 -14.62 7.33 -19.48
C ASP A 68 -13.18 7.17 -19.01
N LEU A 69 -12.87 5.98 -18.49
CA LEU A 69 -11.54 5.63 -17.99
C LEU A 69 -10.45 5.80 -19.05
N TYR A 70 -10.82 5.66 -20.33
CA TYR A 70 -9.92 5.87 -21.45
C TYR A 70 -9.56 7.37 -21.61
N ALA A 71 -10.52 8.28 -21.52
CA ALA A 71 -10.25 9.72 -21.46
C ALA A 71 -9.39 10.11 -20.26
N MET A 72 -9.58 9.45 -19.09
CA MET A 72 -8.71 9.64 -17.93
C MET A 72 -7.27 9.20 -18.22
N GLY A 73 -7.09 8.07 -18.91
CA GLY A 73 -5.80 7.58 -19.37
C GLY A 73 -5.10 8.54 -20.34
N GLU A 74 -5.84 9.08 -21.32
CA GLU A 74 -5.32 10.07 -22.28
C GLU A 74 -4.89 11.36 -21.58
N TYR A 75 -5.65 11.82 -20.59
CA TYR A 75 -5.26 12.95 -19.74
C TYR A 75 -3.94 12.67 -19.02
N LEU A 76 -3.84 11.53 -18.31
CA LEU A 76 -2.62 11.13 -17.60
C LEU A 76 -1.41 10.99 -18.53
N ARG A 77 -1.63 10.54 -19.77
CA ARG A 77 -0.59 10.42 -20.80
C ARG A 77 -0.12 11.77 -21.34
N ALA A 78 -1.00 12.77 -21.35
CA ALA A 78 -0.67 14.13 -21.76
C ALA A 78 0.11 14.90 -20.67
N LEU A 79 0.07 14.44 -19.42
CA LEU A 79 0.82 15.06 -18.32
C LEU A 79 2.32 14.78 -18.41
N GLY A 80 3.11 15.81 -18.11
CA GLY A 80 4.54 15.65 -17.85
C GLY A 80 4.80 15.05 -16.46
N VAL A 81 6.03 14.60 -16.22
CA VAL A 81 6.44 13.98 -14.94
C VAL A 81 6.21 14.91 -13.74
N ALA A 82 6.49 16.21 -13.88
CA ALA A 82 6.29 17.18 -12.79
C ALA A 82 4.81 17.35 -12.42
N GLU A 83 3.94 17.36 -13.42
CA GLU A 83 2.49 17.44 -13.22
C GLU A 83 1.97 16.15 -12.59
N MET A 84 2.48 14.99 -13.03
CA MET A 84 2.12 13.68 -12.47
C MET A 84 2.46 13.61 -10.97
N VAL A 85 3.66 14.04 -10.57
CA VAL A 85 4.07 14.06 -9.15
C VAL A 85 3.13 14.95 -8.33
N SER A 86 2.77 16.12 -8.88
CA SER A 86 1.88 17.07 -8.22
C SER A 86 0.45 16.51 -8.11
N LEU A 87 -0.02 15.81 -9.13
CA LEU A 87 -1.32 15.14 -9.15
C LEU A 87 -1.37 13.99 -8.14
N VAL A 88 -0.36 13.12 -8.12
CA VAL A 88 -0.24 12.02 -7.14
C VAL A 88 -0.28 12.58 -5.73
N ALA A 89 0.46 13.65 -5.43
CA ALA A 89 0.44 14.29 -4.11
C ALA A 89 -0.95 14.84 -3.73
N ARG A 90 -1.67 15.44 -4.69
CA ARG A 90 -3.05 15.92 -4.47
C ARG A 90 -4.02 14.76 -4.21
N VAL A 91 -3.91 13.66 -4.96
CA VAL A 91 -4.74 12.45 -4.81
C VAL A 91 -4.45 11.74 -3.48
N GLN A 92 -3.20 11.70 -3.04
CA GLN A 92 -2.86 11.24 -1.68
C GLN A 92 -3.53 12.12 -0.61
N HIS A 93 -3.58 13.44 -0.82
CA HIS A 93 -4.13 14.38 0.15
C HIS A 93 -5.67 14.46 0.15
N SER A 94 -6.34 14.08 -0.93
CA SER A 94 -7.79 14.21 -1.08
C SER A 94 -8.60 13.21 -0.25
N GLY A 95 -7.96 12.22 0.38
CA GLY A 95 -8.63 11.34 1.34
C GLY A 95 -8.54 9.86 1.01
N LEU A 96 -7.47 9.41 0.35
CA LEU A 96 -7.08 7.99 0.37
C LEU A 96 -6.70 7.59 1.79
N MET A 97 -7.71 7.41 2.65
CA MET A 97 -7.55 6.73 3.91
C MET A 97 -7.57 5.24 3.61
N PHE A 98 -6.46 4.68 3.14
CA PHE A 98 -6.30 3.24 3.25
C PHE A 98 -6.14 2.97 4.74
N THR A 99 -7.27 2.78 5.43
CA THR A 99 -7.22 2.22 6.76
C THR A 99 -6.59 0.85 6.60
N THR A 100 -5.28 0.77 6.87
CA THR A 100 -4.68 -0.47 7.33
C THR A 100 -5.63 -0.96 8.41
N PRO A 101 -6.23 -2.16 8.29
CA PRO A 101 -6.99 -2.70 9.40
C PRO A 101 -5.99 -2.75 10.55
N ALA A 102 -6.14 -1.81 11.48
CA ALA A 102 -5.39 -1.79 12.71
C ALA A 102 -5.64 -3.17 13.31
N ALA A 103 -4.61 -4.02 13.29
CA ALA A 103 -4.66 -5.30 13.95
C ALA A 103 -5.17 -5.02 15.36
N PRO A 104 -6.20 -5.75 15.85
CA PRO A 104 -6.74 -5.48 17.16
C PRO A 104 -5.58 -5.59 18.16
N GLU A 105 -5.30 -4.46 18.82
CA GLU A 105 -4.43 -4.38 19.99
C GLU A 105 -4.72 -5.57 20.89
N THR A 106 -3.82 -6.55 20.85
CA THR A 106 -3.82 -7.63 21.84
C THR A 106 -2.85 -7.21 22.93
N ALA A 107 -3.32 -6.35 23.82
CA ALA A 107 -2.88 -6.23 25.21
C ALA A 107 -3.80 -5.22 25.94
N PRO A 108 -4.04 -5.31 27.27
CA PRO A 108 -3.42 -6.20 28.26
C PRO A 108 -4.42 -6.90 29.21
N GLY A 109 -3.99 -8.00 29.83
CA GLY A 109 -4.50 -8.41 31.15
C GLY A 109 -5.56 -9.50 31.16
N GLU A 110 -5.15 -10.76 30.99
CA GLU A 110 -5.93 -11.88 31.48
C GLU A 110 -5.39 -12.34 32.84
N ARG A 111 -6.30 -12.37 33.81
CA ARG A 111 -6.12 -12.79 35.20
C ARG A 111 -5.70 -14.26 35.27
N ALA A 112 -4.53 -14.53 35.82
CA ALA A 112 -4.35 -15.70 36.68
C ALA A 112 -4.41 -15.14 38.11
N GLY A 113 -5.39 -15.44 38.96
CA GLY A 113 -6.05 -16.71 39.16
C GLY A 113 -5.84 -17.02 40.64
N ALA A 114 -6.84 -16.68 41.46
CA ALA A 114 -6.89 -17.07 42.85
C ALA A 114 -7.13 -18.58 42.93
N CYS A 115 -6.25 -19.30 43.65
CA CYS A 115 -6.56 -20.34 44.63
C CYS A 115 -5.25 -20.83 45.27
#